data_AF-A0A2D8TD10-F1
#
_entry.id   AF-A0A2D8TD10-F1
#
_cell.length_a   1.000
_cell.length_b   1.000
_cell.length_c   1.000
_cell.angle_alpha   90.00
_cell.angle_beta   90.00
_cell.angle_gamma   90.00
#
_symmetry.space_group_name_H-M   'P 1'
#
loop_
_entity.id
_entity.type
_entity.pdbx_description
1 polymer ?
#
loop_
_entity_poly.entity_id
_entity_poly.type
_entity_poly.pdbx_seq_one_letter_code
_entity_poly.pdbx_strand_id
1 'polypeptide(L)'
;MPTSCTPAVERIARVLAGRHLSLNGEGQDPHASSAVDAAWRDHVEDAYAILHTLREPDALMAEAGDVAVWRNMIGAVLASRPNA
;
A
#
# COMPACT_ATOMS: atom_id res chain seq x y z
N MET A 1 9.63 3.03 16.62
CA MET A 1 8.18 2.83 16.29
C MET A 1 7.89 1.33 16.26
N PRO A 2 6.67 0.90 16.61
CA PRO A 2 6.25 -0.48 16.43
C PRO A 2 6.13 -0.82 14.94
N THR A 3 6.36 -2.08 14.59
CA THR A 3 6.06 -2.63 13.27
C THR A 3 4.56 -2.88 13.14
N SER A 4 3.97 -2.59 11.99
CA SER A 4 2.57 -2.91 11.73
C SER A 4 2.41 -4.42 11.54
N CYS A 5 1.37 -5.01 12.13
CA CYS A 5 0.99 -6.41 11.90
C CYS A 5 0.25 -6.60 10.56
N THR A 6 -0.18 -5.52 9.91
CA THR A 6 -0.88 -5.56 8.62
C THR A 6 0.12 -5.38 7.47
N PRO A 7 0.15 -6.29 6.48
CA PRO A 7 1.04 -6.18 5.32
C PRO A 7 0.91 -4.82 4.61
N ALA A 8 2.02 -4.29 4.08
CA ALA A 8 2.00 -3.00 3.37
C ALA A 8 1.06 -3.02 2.16
N VAL A 9 1.00 -4.14 1.43
CA VAL A 9 0.08 -4.35 0.29
C VAL A 9 -1.38 -4.18 0.75
N GLU A 10 -1.80 -4.86 1.82
CA GLU A 10 -3.16 -4.74 2.35
C GLU A 10 -3.46 -3.30 2.79
N ARG A 11 -2.51 -2.63 3.47
CA ARG A 11 -2.71 -1.25 3.91
C ARG A 11 -2.91 -0.29 2.74
N ILE A 12 -2.12 -0.40 1.68
CA ILE A 12 -2.28 0.42 0.47
C ILE A 12 -3.61 0.09 -0.23
N ALA A 13 -3.93 -1.19 -0.41
CA ALA A 13 -5.16 -1.62 -1.05
C ALA A 13 -6.43 -1.17 -0.30
N ARG A 14 -6.40 -1.17 1.05
CA ARG A 14 -7.46 -0.60 1.89
C ARG A 14 -7.61 0.91 1.71
N VAL A 15 -6.49 1.64 1.54
CA VAL A 15 -6.54 3.08 1.23
C VAL A 15 -7.19 3.32 -0.13
N LEU A 16 -6.85 2.53 -1.15
CA LEU A 16 -7.46 2.63 -2.49
C LEU A 16 -8.97 2.34 -2.46
N ALA A 17 -9.40 1.26 -1.79
CA ALA A 17 -10.81 0.96 -1.59
C ALA A 17 -11.52 2.08 -0.83
N GLY A 18 -10.91 2.58 0.25
CA GLY A 18 -11.45 3.67 1.05
C GLY A 18 -11.64 4.95 0.25
N ARG A 19 -10.71 5.27 -0.66
CA ARG A 19 -10.82 6.43 -1.55
C ARG A 19 -12.05 6.35 -2.44
N HIS A 20 -12.39 5.18 -2.99
CA HIS A 20 -13.56 5.03 -3.86
C HIS A 20 -14.89 4.94 -3.11
N LEU A 21 -14.90 4.38 -1.89
CA LEU A 21 -16.13 4.05 -1.17
C LEU A 21 -16.54 5.08 -0.13
N SER A 22 -15.57 5.64 0.60
CA SER A 22 -15.82 6.50 1.75
C SER A 22 -16.22 7.91 1.36
N LEU A 23 -17.14 8.50 2.13
CA LEU A 23 -17.48 9.93 2.08
C LEU A 23 -16.26 10.83 2.36
N ASN A 24 -15.27 10.34 3.10
CA ASN A 24 -14.01 11.07 3.35
C ASN A 24 -13.01 10.94 2.17
N GLY A 25 -13.34 10.15 1.15
CA GLY A 25 -12.64 10.06 -0.12
C GLY A 25 -13.47 10.68 -1.24
N GLU A 26 -13.64 9.93 -2.32
CA GLU A 26 -14.44 10.27 -3.50
C GLU A 26 -15.79 9.52 -3.51
N GLY A 27 -16.01 8.63 -2.54
CA GLY A 27 -17.23 7.87 -2.39
C GLY A 27 -18.31 8.63 -1.62
N GLN A 28 -19.35 7.90 -1.22
CA GLN A 28 -20.54 8.49 -0.58
C GLN A 28 -20.92 7.80 0.74
N ASP A 29 -20.22 6.72 1.13
CA ASP A 29 -20.55 5.97 2.33
C ASP A 29 -19.88 6.59 3.58
N PRO A 30 -20.65 7.15 4.54
CA PRO A 30 -20.10 7.71 5.78
C PRO A 30 -19.52 6.65 6.73
N HIS A 31 -19.80 5.36 6.51
CA HIS A 31 -19.43 4.23 7.34
C HIS A 31 -18.80 3.08 6.54
N ALA A 32 -17.95 3.43 5.57
CA ALA A 32 -17.38 2.52 4.59
C ALA A 32 -16.46 1.39 5.10
N SER A 33 -16.25 1.23 6.42
CA SER A 33 -15.28 0.26 6.95
C SER A 33 -15.56 -1.17 6.49
N SER A 34 -16.81 -1.63 6.58
CA SER A 34 -17.21 -2.97 6.15
C SER A 34 -17.09 -3.14 4.64
N ALA A 35 -17.45 -2.10 3.88
CA ALA A 35 -17.32 -2.10 2.43
C ALA A 35 -15.85 -2.16 2.00
N VAL A 36 -14.96 -1.44 2.69
CA VAL A 36 -13.51 -1.51 2.47
C VAL A 36 -12.95 -2.89 2.80
N ASP A 37 -13.36 -3.49 3.92
CA ASP A 37 -12.94 -4.85 4.30
C ASP A 37 -13.35 -5.90 3.24
N ALA A 38 -14.49 -5.68 2.56
CA ALA A 38 -14.97 -6.53 1.47
C ALA A 38 -14.23 -6.29 0.14
N ALA A 39 -13.93 -5.03 -0.20
CA ALA A 39 -13.46 -4.65 -1.53
C ALA A 39 -11.93 -4.49 -1.67
N TRP A 40 -11.17 -4.37 -0.57
CA TRP A 40 -9.74 -4.02 -0.69
C TRP A 40 -8.93 -5.03 -1.52
N ARG A 41 -9.32 -6.31 -1.55
CA ARG A 41 -8.61 -7.33 -2.32
C ARG A 41 -8.61 -7.05 -3.82
N ASP A 42 -9.62 -6.33 -4.32
CA ASP A 42 -9.72 -5.94 -5.73
C ASP A 42 -8.65 -4.90 -6.12
N HIS A 43 -8.02 -4.26 -5.12
CA HIS A 43 -6.96 -3.26 -5.30
C HIS A 43 -5.55 -3.80 -4.97
N VAL A 44 -5.39 -5.12 -4.81
CA VAL A 44 -4.08 -5.72 -4.51
C VAL A 44 -3.07 -5.49 -5.64
N GLU A 45 -3.50 -5.61 -6.90
CA GLU A 45 -2.62 -5.38 -8.04
C GLU A 45 -2.19 -3.91 -8.15
N ASP A 46 -3.12 -2.98 -7.91
CA ASP A 46 -2.80 -1.55 -7.83
C ASP A 46 -1.79 -1.26 -6.72
N ALA A 47 -1.95 -1.90 -5.55
CA ALA A 47 -1.01 -1.77 -4.44
C ALA A 47 0.39 -2.30 -4.79
N TYR A 48 0.50 -3.41 -5.52
CA TYR A 48 1.77 -3.90 -6.04
C TYR A 48 2.37 -2.93 -7.06
N ALA A 49 1.57 -2.36 -7.97
CA ALA A 49 2.04 -1.38 -8.93
C ALA A 49 2.64 -0.15 -8.24
N ILE A 50 1.98 0.36 -7.19
CA ILE A 50 2.50 1.46 -6.36
C ILE A 50 3.82 1.05 -5.67
N LEU A 51 3.92 -0.15 -5.12
CA LEU A 51 5.17 -0.60 -4.50
C LEU A 51 6.31 -0.78 -5.52
N HIS A 52 5.99 -1.14 -6.76
CA HIS A 52 6.97 -1.16 -7.85
C HIS A 52 7.51 0.24 -8.16
N THR A 53 6.66 1.27 -8.20
CA THR A 53 7.15 2.66 -8.40
C THR A 53 8.00 3.12 -7.23
N LEU A 54 7.60 2.79 -6.00
CA LEU A 54 8.34 3.13 -4.79
C LEU A 54 9.67 2.38 -4.64
N ARG A 55 9.97 1.39 -5.47
CA ARG A 55 11.26 0.68 -5.44
C ARG A 55 12.44 1.62 -5.75
N GLU A 56 12.20 2.71 -6.45
CA GLU A 56 13.20 3.69 -6.85
C GLU A 56 12.98 4.97 -6.02
N PRO A 57 13.75 5.18 -4.93
CA PRO A 57 13.62 6.38 -4.12
C PRO A 57 14.08 7.61 -4.91
N ASP A 58 13.42 8.75 -4.69
CA ASP A 58 13.84 10.02 -5.27
C ASP A 58 15.05 10.64 -4.52
N ALA A 59 15.50 11.82 -4.97
CA ALA A 59 16.64 12.52 -4.40
C ALA A 59 16.44 12.88 -2.91
N LEU A 60 15.24 13.33 -2.53
CA LEU A 60 14.94 13.70 -1.14
C LEU A 60 14.95 12.48 -0.23
N MET A 61 14.42 11.35 -0.72
CA MET A 61 14.45 10.08 0.00
C MET A 61 15.90 9.56 0.17
N ALA A 62 16.74 9.71 -0.86
CA ALA A 62 18.14 9.33 -0.83
C ALA A 62 18.98 10.22 0.12
N GLU A 63 18.65 11.51 0.24
CA GLU A 63 19.27 12.41 1.21
C GLU A 63 18.86 12.07 2.65
N ALA A 64 17.61 11.61 2.84
CA ALA A 64 17.07 11.30 4.16
C ALA A 64 17.54 9.96 4.75
N GLY A 65 18.08 9.04 3.95
CA GLY A 65 18.42 7.69 4.42
C GLY A 65 19.19 6.81 3.44
N ASP A 66 19.23 5.51 3.74
CA ASP A 66 19.97 4.54 2.96
C ASP A 66 19.12 3.94 1.82
N VAL A 67 19.54 4.21 0.58
CA VAL A 67 18.88 3.72 -0.65
C VAL A 67 18.88 2.20 -0.76
N ALA A 68 19.96 1.52 -0.35
CA ALA A 68 20.06 0.07 -0.42
C ALA A 68 19.09 -0.58 0.59
N VAL A 69 19.01 -0.06 1.81
CA VAL A 69 18.05 -0.52 2.83
C VAL A 69 16.62 -0.34 2.33
N TRP A 70 16.29 0.83 1.78
CA TRP A 70 14.97 1.09 1.21
C TRP A 70 14.60 0.08 0.11
N ARG A 71 15.48 -0.11 -0.87
CA ARG A 71 15.29 -1.07 -1.98
C ARG A 71 15.10 -2.49 -1.46
N ASN A 72 15.83 -2.90 -0.42
CA ASN A 72 15.69 -4.21 0.20
C ASN A 72 14.34 -4.36 0.92
N MET A 73 13.88 -3.33 1.63
CA MET A 73 12.58 -3.34 2.30
C MET A 73 11.42 -3.48 1.32
N ILE A 74 11.41 -2.66 0.26
CA ILE A 74 10.38 -2.76 -0.80
C ILE A 74 10.49 -4.09 -1.53
N GLY A 75 11.71 -4.53 -1.85
CA GLY A 75 11.97 -5.83 -2.47
C GLY A 75 11.42 -7.01 -1.65
N ALA A 76 11.56 -6.98 -0.32
CA ALA A 76 11.04 -8.01 0.56
C ALA A 76 9.51 -8.09 0.52
N VAL A 77 8.81 -6.95 0.41
CA VAL A 77 7.34 -6.92 0.26
C VAL A 77 6.92 -7.45 -1.12
N LEU A 78 7.64 -7.10 -2.19
CA LEU A 78 7.34 -7.59 -3.54
C LEU A 78 7.58 -9.11 -3.66
N ALA A 79 8.63 -9.63 -3.01
CA ALA A 79 8.96 -11.04 -3.00
C ALA A 79 7.99 -11.91 -2.17
N SER A 80 7.23 -11.32 -1.23
CA SER A 80 6.24 -12.06 -0.44
C SER A 80 4.91 -12.28 -1.17
N ARG A 81 4.79 -11.81 -2.41
CA ARG A 81 3.62 -12.05 -3.26
C ARG A 81 3.43 -13.56 -3.46
N PRO A 82 2.28 -14.15 -3.06
CA PRO A 82 1.97 -15.53 -3.37
C PRO A 82 1.98 -15.72 -4.89
N ASN A 83 2.53 -16.82 -5.37
CA ASN A 83 2.47 -17.15 -6.80
C ASN A 83 1.01 -17.04 -7.27
N ALA A 84 0.78 -16.22 -8.30
CA ALA A 84 -0.52 -16.01 -8.93
C ALA A 84 -1.04 -17.30 -9.57
#